data_AF-U3GQS2-F1
#
_entry.id   AF-U3GQS2-F1
#
_cell.length_a   1.000
_cell.length_b   1.000
_cell.length_c   1.000
_cell.angle_alpha   90.00
_cell.angle_beta   90.00
_cell.angle_gamma   90.00
#
_symmetry.space_group_name_H-M   'P 1'
#
loop_
_entity.id
_entity.type
_entity.pdbx_description
1 polymer ?
#
loop_
_entity_poly.entity_id
_entity_poly.type
_entity_poly.pdbx_seq_one_letter_code
_entity_poly.pdbx_strand_id
1 'polypeptide(L)'
;MDNPQIEIGEVTNPLFDAQLVAERIAFTLERYGAMRFKSVGYKILQQIIDADALGAEITISGRGLPSSRAKSWKFMDGYLKKSGDISQNQVSKGLTTVNLRSGTIGIKVVIMTPDIILPDKMYIREAADAQNAENKSEAARIEAAKEKEEKKKPQRKKSEKKHTQKPHEIKPEVKVEEKPAETTEEVKE
;
A
#
# COMPACT_ATOMS: atom_id res chain seq x y z
N MET A 1 22.01 12.59 29.19
CA MET A 1 21.10 12.69 28.03
C MET A 1 19.78 13.17 28.58
N ASP A 2 19.55 14.48 28.56
CA ASP A 2 18.71 15.10 29.60
C ASP A 2 17.42 15.76 29.10
N ASN A 3 17.18 15.79 27.78
CA ASN A 3 15.90 16.26 27.23
C ASN A 3 15.58 15.66 25.85
N PRO A 4 15.21 14.36 25.75
CA PRO A 4 14.78 13.77 24.49
C PRO A 4 13.43 14.34 24.05
N GLN A 5 13.37 14.86 22.82
CA GLN A 5 12.11 15.23 22.17
C GLN A 5 11.57 14.01 21.41
N ILE A 6 10.29 13.70 21.57
CA ILE A 6 9.63 12.54 20.96
C ILE A 6 8.45 13.05 20.14
N GLU A 7 8.47 12.73 18.85
CA GLU A 7 7.36 12.98 17.93
C GLU A 7 6.54 11.70 17.75
N ILE A 8 5.22 11.84 17.57
CA ILE A 8 4.29 10.72 17.40
C ILE A 8 3.93 10.63 15.92
N GLY A 9 4.28 9.52 15.27
CA GLY A 9 3.84 9.20 13.91
C GLY A 9 2.55 8.38 13.93
N GLU A 10 1.62 8.69 13.02
CA GLU A 10 0.41 7.88 12.79
C GLU A 10 0.71 6.70 11.84
N VAL A 11 -0.01 5.59 12.03
CA VAL A 11 0.11 4.39 11.18
C VAL A 11 -0.91 4.48 10.03
N THR A 12 -0.43 4.49 8.78
CA THR A 12 -1.27 4.67 7.57
C THR A 12 -2.40 3.65 7.45
N ASN A 13 -2.12 2.35 7.66
CA ASN A 13 -3.13 1.31 7.68
C ASN A 13 -2.91 0.34 8.87
N PRO A 14 -3.69 0.47 9.95
CA PRO A 14 -3.65 -0.42 11.12
C PRO A 14 -3.86 -1.92 10.83
N LEU A 15 -4.42 -2.29 9.68
CA LEU A 15 -4.72 -3.69 9.34
C LEU A 15 -3.54 -4.43 8.70
N PHE A 16 -2.51 -3.72 8.22
CA PHE A 16 -1.29 -4.30 7.67
C PHE A 16 -0.21 -4.56 8.74
N ASP A 17 -0.33 -3.93 9.90
CA ASP A 17 0.48 -4.26 11.08
C ASP A 17 -0.09 -5.49 11.80
N ALA A 18 0.59 -6.63 11.65
CA ALA A 18 0.19 -7.89 12.26
C ALA A 18 0.25 -7.86 13.80
N GLN A 19 1.08 -7.00 14.42
CA GLN A 19 1.17 -6.89 15.88
C GLN A 19 -0.05 -6.17 16.44
N LEU A 20 -0.41 -5.02 15.86
CA LEU A 20 -1.62 -4.27 16.24
C LEU A 20 -2.89 -5.10 16.03
N VAL A 21 -2.95 -5.89 14.94
CA VAL A 21 -4.05 -6.85 14.71
C VAL A 21 -4.07 -7.96 15.76
N ALA A 22 -2.92 -8.50 16.18
CA ALA A 22 -2.85 -9.51 17.23
C ALA A 22 -3.35 -8.97 18.59
N GLU A 23 -2.99 -7.73 18.93
CA GLU A 23 -3.47 -7.02 20.12
C GLU A 23 -4.97 -6.72 20.05
N ARG A 24 -5.50 -6.36 18.87
CA ARG A 24 -6.94 -6.17 18.66
C ARG A 24 -7.73 -7.46 18.88
N ILE A 25 -7.21 -8.61 18.44
CA ILE A 25 -7.78 -9.93 18.73
C ILE A 25 -7.71 -10.22 20.23
N ALA A 26 -6.57 -9.93 20.87
CA ALA A 26 -6.35 -10.14 22.30
C ALA A 26 -7.39 -9.38 23.14
N PHE A 27 -7.50 -8.06 22.97
CA PHE A 27 -8.47 -7.21 23.65
C PHE A 27 -9.93 -7.68 23.43
N THR A 28 -10.24 -8.14 22.21
CA THR A 28 -11.56 -8.70 21.89
C THR A 28 -11.82 -10.00 22.66
N LEU A 29 -10.82 -10.87 22.82
CA LEU A 29 -10.95 -12.11 23.60
C LEU A 29 -11.02 -11.85 25.12
N GLU A 30 -10.32 -10.85 25.65
CA GLU A 30 -10.44 -10.44 27.06
C GLU A 30 -11.86 -9.98 27.38
N ARG A 31 -12.40 -9.08 26.55
CA ARG A 31 -13.72 -8.48 26.77
C ARG A 31 -14.87 -9.48 26.62
N TYR A 32 -14.73 -10.44 25.70
CA TYR A 32 -15.85 -11.30 25.27
C TYR A 32 -15.69 -12.80 25.56
N GLY A 33 -14.53 -13.20 26.09
CA GLY A 33 -14.18 -14.58 26.43
C GLY A 33 -13.81 -15.45 25.23
N ALA A 34 -13.15 -16.58 25.51
CA ALA A 34 -12.70 -17.54 24.49
C ALA A 34 -13.83 -18.15 23.65
N MET A 35 -15.09 -18.09 24.08
CA MET A 35 -16.21 -18.75 23.40
C MET A 35 -16.47 -18.20 21.98
N ARG A 36 -16.15 -16.93 21.73
CA ARG A 36 -16.36 -16.27 20.42
C ARG A 36 -15.14 -16.29 19.50
N PHE A 37 -14.07 -17.02 19.84
CA PHE A 37 -12.81 -17.03 19.09
C PHE A 37 -12.96 -17.28 17.57
N LYS A 38 -13.89 -18.13 17.13
CA LYS A 38 -14.18 -18.36 15.70
C LYS A 38 -14.72 -17.10 15.02
N SER A 39 -15.73 -16.47 15.62
CA SER A 39 -16.35 -15.26 15.07
C SER A 39 -15.35 -14.11 15.02
N VAL A 40 -14.52 -13.94 16.05
CA VAL A 40 -13.44 -12.94 16.07
C VAL A 40 -12.40 -13.25 15.00
N GLY A 41 -11.95 -14.50 14.90
CA GLY A 41 -10.95 -14.94 13.92
C GLY A 41 -11.39 -14.68 12.48
N TYR A 42 -12.58 -15.16 12.10
CA TYR A 42 -13.12 -14.93 10.75
C TYR A 42 -13.42 -13.45 10.49
N LYS A 43 -13.96 -12.70 11.46
CA LYS A 43 -14.23 -11.26 11.28
C LYS A 43 -12.95 -10.45 11.03
N ILE A 44 -11.90 -10.71 11.79
CA ILE A 44 -10.62 -10.00 11.63
C ILE A 44 -9.91 -10.44 10.34
N LEU A 45 -9.94 -11.73 10.01
CA LEU A 45 -9.41 -12.25 8.75
C LEU A 45 -10.11 -11.62 7.52
N GLN A 46 -11.44 -11.53 7.55
CA GLN A 46 -12.21 -10.85 6.50
C GLN A 46 -11.79 -9.38 6.38
N GLN A 47 -11.70 -8.66 7.52
CA GLN A 47 -11.27 -7.26 7.52
C GLN A 47 -9.84 -7.03 6.96
N ILE A 48 -8.93 -7.99 7.09
CA ILE A 48 -7.58 -7.89 6.50
C ILE A 48 -7.65 -8.03 4.97
N ILE A 49 -8.50 -8.92 4.46
CA ILE A 49 -8.65 -9.16 3.01
C ILE A 49 -9.49 -8.06 2.35
N ASP A 50 -10.53 -7.57 3.03
CA ASP A 50 -11.31 -6.39 2.60
C ASP A 50 -10.44 -5.12 2.52
N ALA A 51 -9.29 -5.10 3.21
CA ALA A 51 -8.28 -4.05 3.16
C ALA A 51 -7.18 -4.30 2.10
N ASP A 52 -7.41 -5.19 1.14
CA ASP A 52 -6.52 -5.53 0.01
C ASP A 52 -5.19 -6.22 0.40
N ALA A 53 -5.17 -6.97 1.50
CA ALA A 53 -4.06 -7.89 1.77
C ALA A 53 -4.10 -9.10 0.81
N LEU A 54 -2.93 -9.52 0.31
CA LEU A 54 -2.80 -10.71 -0.55
C LEU A 54 -3.23 -11.99 0.17
N GLY A 55 -3.08 -12.05 1.50
CA GLY A 55 -3.56 -13.14 2.34
C GLY A 55 -3.09 -13.03 3.79
N ALA A 56 -3.73 -13.80 4.67
CA ALA A 56 -3.45 -13.81 6.09
C ALA A 56 -3.60 -15.21 6.73
N GLU A 57 -2.79 -15.47 7.76
CA GLU A 57 -2.92 -16.63 8.65
C GLU A 57 -3.00 -16.17 10.11
N ILE A 58 -4.12 -16.45 10.76
CA ILE A 58 -4.34 -16.20 12.19
C ILE A 58 -4.37 -17.56 12.90
N THR A 59 -3.44 -17.79 13.81
CA THR A 59 -3.41 -18.98 14.68
C THR A 59 -3.70 -18.57 16.12
N ILE A 60 -4.75 -19.14 16.71
CA ILE A 60 -5.12 -18.94 18.12
C ILE A 60 -4.95 -20.28 18.85
N SER A 61 -4.16 -20.32 19.92
CA SER A 61 -3.80 -21.55 20.61
C SER A 61 -3.78 -21.38 22.13
N GLY A 62 -4.23 -22.40 22.88
CA GLY A 62 -4.26 -22.33 24.35
C GLY A 62 -5.41 -23.10 24.99
N ARG A 63 -5.54 -22.97 26.31
CA ARG A 63 -6.58 -23.65 27.11
C ARG A 63 -7.83 -22.78 27.21
N GLY A 64 -8.99 -23.34 26.89
CA GLY A 64 -10.26 -22.62 26.81
C GLY A 64 -10.77 -22.39 25.38
N LEU A 65 -9.96 -22.65 24.34
CA LEU A 65 -10.49 -22.88 23.01
C LEU A 65 -11.17 -24.26 22.96
N PRO A 66 -12.43 -24.33 22.51
CA PRO A 66 -13.67 -24.64 23.26
C PRO A 66 -13.66 -25.98 24.05
N SER A 67 -12.52 -26.34 24.62
CA SER A 67 -12.20 -27.62 25.24
C SER A 67 -11.37 -27.35 26.50
N SER A 68 -11.47 -28.25 27.48
CA SER A 68 -10.65 -28.24 28.69
C SER A 68 -9.16 -28.49 28.41
N ARG A 69 -8.83 -29.15 27.29
CA ARG A 69 -7.47 -29.36 26.81
C ARG A 69 -7.06 -28.24 25.84
N ALA A 70 -5.78 -27.89 25.84
CA ALA A 70 -5.25 -26.92 24.89
C ALA A 70 -5.40 -27.43 23.44
N LYS A 71 -5.85 -26.56 22.55
CA LYS A 71 -5.96 -26.80 21.11
C LYS A 71 -5.45 -25.59 20.35
N SER A 72 -4.93 -25.82 19.15
CA SER A 72 -4.59 -24.77 18.19
C SER A 72 -5.67 -24.73 17.10
N TRP A 73 -6.19 -23.54 16.82
CA TRP A 73 -7.09 -23.27 15.71
C TRP A 73 -6.40 -22.31 14.75
N LYS A 74 -6.50 -22.60 13.46
CA LYS A 74 -5.89 -21.80 12.39
C LYS A 74 -6.97 -21.34 11.43
N PHE A 75 -6.99 -20.04 11.18
CA PHE A 75 -7.81 -19.38 10.17
C PHE A 75 -6.84 -18.89 9.09
N MET A 76 -7.07 -19.27 7.84
CA MET A 76 -6.22 -18.90 6.70
C MET A 76 -7.12 -18.50 5.56
N ASP A 77 -6.74 -17.45 4.84
CA ASP A 77 -7.39 -17.06 3.58
C ASP A 77 -6.43 -16.20 2.74
N GLY A 78 -6.68 -16.14 1.43
CA GLY A 78 -5.76 -15.57 0.44
C GLY A 78 -4.46 -16.36 0.24
N TYR A 79 -3.44 -15.69 -0.29
CA TYR A 79 -2.13 -16.23 -0.61
C TYR A 79 -1.08 -15.85 0.45
N LEU A 80 -0.29 -16.84 0.91
CA LEU A 80 0.76 -16.62 1.91
C LEU A 80 2.00 -17.49 1.64
N LYS A 81 3.14 -16.86 1.34
CA LYS A 81 4.44 -17.55 1.17
C LYS A 81 5.04 -17.91 2.54
N LYS A 82 5.30 -19.19 2.77
CA LYS A 82 5.81 -19.74 4.06
C LYS A 82 7.30 -20.08 4.06
N SER A 83 8.00 -19.83 2.96
CA SER A 83 9.40 -20.17 2.73
C SER A 83 10.12 -19.10 1.91
N GLY A 84 11.45 -19.09 2.00
CA GLY A 84 12.31 -18.09 1.34
C GLY A 84 12.37 -16.75 2.08
N ASP A 85 13.16 -15.83 1.51
CA ASP A 85 13.48 -14.52 2.08
C ASP A 85 12.25 -13.64 2.34
N ILE A 86 11.33 -13.60 1.36
CA ILE A 86 10.01 -12.94 1.41
C ILE A 86 9.27 -13.27 2.72
N SER A 87 9.25 -14.56 3.08
CA SER A 87 8.54 -15.05 4.25
C SER A 87 9.20 -14.64 5.56
N GLN A 88 10.50 -14.29 5.57
CA GLN A 88 11.19 -13.80 6.75
C GLN A 88 11.16 -12.28 6.88
N ASN A 89 11.45 -11.57 5.79
CA ASN A 89 11.75 -10.13 5.81
C ASN A 89 10.63 -9.23 5.28
N GLN A 90 9.72 -9.72 4.44
CA GLN A 90 8.65 -8.91 3.84
C GLN A 90 7.27 -9.19 4.44
N VAL A 91 7.02 -10.42 4.89
CA VAL A 91 5.75 -10.80 5.54
C VAL A 91 5.67 -10.29 6.98
N SER A 92 4.63 -9.50 7.27
CA SER A 92 4.34 -8.95 8.59
C SER A 92 3.90 -10.07 9.56
N LYS A 93 4.48 -10.09 10.77
CA LYS A 93 4.24 -11.12 11.80
C LYS A 93 4.04 -10.48 13.17
N GLY A 94 2.91 -10.77 13.81
CA GLY A 94 2.59 -10.37 15.17
C GLY A 94 2.42 -11.57 16.08
N LEU A 95 2.80 -11.42 17.36
CA LEU A 95 2.56 -12.43 18.38
C LEU A 95 2.21 -11.76 19.71
N THR A 96 1.04 -12.11 20.22
CA THR A 96 0.50 -11.56 21.48
C THR A 96 -0.05 -12.70 22.33
N THR A 97 0.10 -12.60 23.64
CA THR A 97 -0.51 -13.52 24.60
C THR A 97 -1.62 -12.81 25.37
N VAL A 98 -2.67 -13.56 25.74
CA VAL A 98 -3.80 -13.01 26.48
C VAL A 98 -4.17 -13.90 27.66
N ASN A 99 -4.50 -13.28 28.79
CA ASN A 99 -4.76 -13.99 30.05
C ASN A 99 -6.25 -14.01 30.35
N LEU A 100 -6.90 -15.15 30.10
CA LEU A 100 -8.30 -15.36 30.44
C LEU A 100 -8.43 -16.16 31.74
N ARG A 101 -9.64 -16.21 32.32
CA ARG A 101 -9.92 -17.09 33.48
C ARG A 101 -9.75 -18.58 33.15
N SER A 102 -9.76 -18.97 31.88
CA SER A 102 -9.39 -20.32 31.43
C SER A 102 -7.88 -20.56 31.35
N GLY A 103 -7.05 -19.53 31.54
CA GLY A 103 -5.59 -19.55 31.36
C GLY A 103 -5.15 -18.72 30.16
N THR A 104 -3.86 -18.80 29.84
CA THR A 104 -3.25 -18.03 28.76
C THR A 104 -3.56 -18.62 27.38
N ILE A 105 -3.84 -17.74 26.42
CA ILE A 105 -3.98 -18.05 24.99
C ILE A 105 -2.92 -17.27 24.22
N GLY A 106 -2.20 -17.94 23.32
CA GLY A 106 -1.30 -17.32 22.35
C GLY A 106 -2.04 -17.03 21.04
N ILE A 107 -1.84 -15.84 20.50
CA ILE A 107 -2.34 -15.37 19.22
C ILE A 107 -1.12 -15.10 18.34
N LYS A 108 -1.08 -15.70 17.15
CA LYS A 108 -0.10 -15.42 16.12
C LYS A 108 -0.83 -14.94 14.87
N VAL A 109 -0.42 -13.80 14.34
CA VAL A 109 -0.96 -13.23 13.11
C VAL A 109 0.17 -13.11 12.10
N VAL A 110 -0.10 -13.50 10.86
CA VAL A 110 0.84 -13.39 9.74
C VAL A 110 0.08 -12.79 8.57
N ILE A 111 0.56 -11.67 8.03
CA ILE A 111 -0.12 -10.90 6.97
C ILE A 111 0.84 -10.68 5.80
N MET A 112 0.37 -10.97 4.59
CA MET A 112 1.05 -10.66 3.33
C MET A 112 0.41 -9.41 2.72
N THR A 113 1.10 -8.27 2.78
CA THR A 113 0.64 -6.98 2.25
C THR A 113 0.71 -6.93 0.72
N PRO A 114 -0.08 -6.06 0.06
CA PRO A 114 -0.09 -5.94 -1.41
C PRO A 114 1.24 -5.42 -1.99
N ASP A 115 2.02 -4.67 -1.19
CA ASP A 115 3.30 -4.07 -1.61
C ASP A 115 4.40 -5.11 -1.93
N ILE A 116 4.18 -6.38 -1.58
CA ILE A 116 5.18 -7.45 -1.71
C ILE A 116 5.20 -7.96 -3.15
N ILE A 117 6.17 -7.47 -3.92
CA ILE A 117 6.49 -8.00 -5.26
C ILE A 117 7.06 -9.41 -5.12
N LEU A 118 6.33 -10.39 -5.65
CA LEU A 118 6.78 -11.78 -5.73
C LEU A 118 7.76 -11.97 -6.90
N PRO A 119 8.90 -12.66 -6.73
CA PRO A 119 9.85 -12.92 -7.81
C PRO A 119 9.26 -13.85 -8.88
N ASP A 120 8.27 -14.66 -8.50
CA ASP A 120 7.54 -15.57 -9.38
C ASP A 120 6.49 -14.83 -10.24
N LYS A 121 6.15 -13.56 -9.93
CA LYS A 121 5.19 -12.74 -10.70
C LYS A 121 5.92 -11.92 -11.77
N MET A 122 5.97 -12.44 -12.99
CA MET A 122 6.39 -11.67 -14.17
C MET A 122 5.20 -10.97 -14.84
N TYR A 123 5.41 -9.73 -15.30
CA TYR A 123 4.45 -8.98 -16.10
C TYR A 123 4.87 -9.02 -17.57
N ILE A 124 4.02 -9.60 -18.42
CA ILE A 124 4.20 -9.56 -19.88
C ILE A 124 3.73 -8.18 -20.34
N ARG A 125 4.61 -7.41 -21.00
CA ARG A 125 4.24 -6.14 -21.63
C ARG A 125 3.59 -6.42 -22.98
N GLU A 126 2.44 -5.81 -23.25
CA GLU A 126 1.82 -5.90 -24.56
C GLU A 126 2.57 -5.05 -25.59
N ALA A 127 2.45 -5.40 -26.88
CA ALA A 127 3.28 -4.81 -27.93
C ALA A 127 3.10 -3.29 -28.10
N ALA A 128 1.96 -2.73 -27.67
CA ALA A 128 1.72 -1.28 -27.68
C ALA A 128 2.65 -0.51 -26.71
N ASP A 129 2.97 -1.09 -25.55
CA ASP A 129 3.91 -0.48 -24.60
C ASP A 129 5.37 -0.55 -25.10
N ALA A 130 5.71 -1.59 -25.86
CA ALA A 130 7.03 -1.71 -26.47
C ALA A 130 7.29 -0.56 -27.46
N GLN A 131 6.34 -0.29 -28.36
CA GLN A 131 6.47 0.83 -29.31
C GLN A 131 6.48 2.20 -28.61
N ASN A 132 5.69 2.39 -27.55
CA ASN A 132 5.74 3.63 -26.77
C ASN A 132 7.09 3.81 -26.03
N ALA A 133 7.71 2.73 -25.54
CA ALA A 133 9.03 2.78 -24.94
C ALA A 133 10.14 3.10 -25.97
N GLU A 134 10.07 2.50 -27.16
CA GLU A 134 10.98 2.77 -28.27
C GLU A 134 10.86 4.24 -28.74
N ASN A 135 9.64 4.71 -29.03
CA ASN A 135 9.35 6.09 -29.43
C ASN A 135 9.87 7.11 -28.40
N LYS A 136 9.69 6.84 -27.10
CA LYS A 136 10.17 7.71 -26.01
C LYS A 136 11.70 7.71 -25.90
N SER A 137 12.35 6.58 -26.21
CA SER A 137 13.83 6.49 -26.27
C SER A 137 14.42 7.19 -27.49
N GLU A 138 13.71 7.17 -28.62
CA GLU A 138 14.15 7.78 -29.88
C GLU A 138 13.98 9.30 -29.84
N ALA A 139 12.87 9.81 -29.28
CA ALA A 139 12.70 11.23 -28.98
C ALA A 139 13.85 11.79 -28.10
N ALA A 140 14.18 11.10 -27.00
CA ALA A 140 15.27 11.49 -26.12
C ALA A 140 16.66 11.44 -26.81
N ARG A 141 16.88 10.50 -27.73
CA ARG A 141 18.10 10.46 -28.56
C ARG A 141 18.17 11.60 -29.57
N ILE A 142 17.05 12.00 -30.16
CA ILE A 142 16.95 13.11 -31.11
C ILE A 142 17.18 14.45 -30.40
N GLU A 143 16.63 14.66 -29.20
CA GLU A 143 16.93 15.86 -28.39
C GLU A 143 18.41 15.92 -27.98
N ALA A 144 18.97 14.82 -27.48
CA ALA A 144 20.40 14.73 -27.13
C ALA A 144 21.36 14.85 -28.34
N ALA A 145 20.86 14.68 -29.57
CA ALA A 145 21.61 14.96 -30.80
C ALA A 145 21.55 16.44 -31.18
N LYS A 146 20.37 17.06 -31.12
CA LYS A 146 20.19 18.51 -31.39
C LYS A 146 21.01 19.38 -30.44
N GLU A 147 21.04 19.04 -29.15
CA GLU A 147 21.87 19.74 -28.14
C GLU A 147 23.39 19.65 -28.39
N LYS A 148 23.83 18.68 -29.21
CA LYS A 148 25.25 18.50 -29.60
C LYS A 148 25.61 19.21 -30.90
N GLU A 149 24.67 19.44 -31.80
CA GLU A 149 24.89 20.26 -33.00
C GLU A 149 24.98 21.75 -32.66
N GLU A 150 24.16 22.25 -31.75
CA GLU A 150 24.13 23.68 -31.40
C GLU A 150 25.45 24.18 -30.76
N LYS A 151 26.21 23.27 -30.16
CA LYS A 151 27.55 23.53 -29.57
C LYS A 151 28.70 23.55 -30.60
N LYS A 152 28.44 23.40 -31.90
CA LYS A 152 29.46 23.41 -32.99
C LYS A 152 29.18 24.43 -34.11
N LYS A 153 29.22 25.73 -33.80
CA LYS A 153 29.51 26.79 -34.79
C LYS A 153 30.70 27.66 -34.33
N PRO A 154 31.74 27.86 -35.17
CA PRO A 154 32.99 28.50 -34.74
C PRO A 154 32.90 30.04 -34.75
N GLN A 155 33.44 30.68 -33.71
CA GLN A 155 33.50 32.15 -33.58
C GLN A 155 34.60 32.77 -34.47
N ARG A 156 34.28 33.85 -35.20
CA ARG A 156 35.31 34.72 -35.81
C ARG A 156 34.92 36.22 -35.81
N LYS A 157 35.35 36.90 -34.73
CA LYS A 157 35.73 38.34 -34.57
C LYS A 157 34.75 39.49 -34.96
N LYS A 158 34.36 40.22 -33.89
CA LYS A 158 34.40 41.69 -33.66
C LYS A 158 33.26 42.65 -34.12
N SER A 159 33.15 43.71 -33.29
CA SER A 159 32.57 45.08 -33.43
C SER A 159 31.05 45.37 -33.30
N GLU A 160 30.73 45.95 -32.13
CA GLU A 160 29.95 47.18 -31.89
C GLU A 160 28.41 47.33 -32.12
N LYS A 161 27.74 47.54 -30.97
CA LYS A 161 26.78 48.65 -30.63
C LYS A 161 25.31 48.67 -31.13
N LYS A 162 24.46 48.95 -30.11
CA LYS A 162 23.19 49.74 -30.05
C LYS A 162 21.84 49.08 -30.40
N HIS A 163 20.95 49.13 -29.37
CA HIS A 163 19.50 49.46 -29.39
C HIS A 163 18.53 48.59 -30.26
N THR A 164 17.24 48.38 -29.94
CA THR A 164 16.32 49.07 -29.01
C THR A 164 15.12 48.17 -28.59
N GLN A 165 14.38 48.60 -27.56
CA GLN A 165 12.91 48.46 -27.35
C GLN A 165 12.24 47.11 -26.97
N LYS A 166 11.67 47.13 -25.75
CA LYS A 166 10.37 46.56 -25.32
C LYS A 166 9.20 47.22 -26.10
N PRO A 167 7.91 46.78 -26.06
CA PRO A 167 7.20 45.97 -25.04
C PRO A 167 6.47 44.73 -25.66
N HIS A 168 5.43 44.07 -25.12
CA HIS A 168 4.55 44.33 -23.96
C HIS A 168 4.01 43.02 -23.31
N GLU A 169 2.97 43.18 -22.51
CA GLU A 169 2.16 42.19 -21.79
C GLU A 169 0.89 41.78 -22.58
N ILE A 170 0.23 40.70 -22.15
CA ILE A 170 -1.16 40.69 -21.62
C ILE A 170 -1.61 39.22 -21.45
N LYS A 171 -2.01 38.83 -20.23
CA LYS A 171 -2.99 37.75 -20.00
C LYS A 171 -4.38 38.37 -19.96
N PRO A 172 -5.42 37.61 -20.32
CA PRO A 172 -6.50 37.47 -19.33
C PRO A 172 -7.06 36.05 -19.22
N GLU A 173 -7.49 35.70 -18.00
CA GLU A 173 -8.46 34.63 -17.75
C GLU A 173 -9.87 35.10 -18.14
N VAL A 174 -10.75 34.16 -18.53
CA VAL A 174 -12.20 34.34 -18.42
C VAL A 174 -12.83 33.02 -17.93
N LYS A 175 -13.61 33.10 -16.84
CA LYS A 175 -14.51 32.05 -16.32
C LYS A 175 -15.95 32.29 -16.81
N VAL A 176 -16.71 31.21 -17.00
CA VAL A 176 -18.19 31.10 -16.81
C VAL A 176 -18.45 29.60 -16.48
N GLU A 177 -18.74 29.17 -15.24
CA GLU A 177 -20.07 29.05 -14.56
C GLU A 177 -21.09 28.21 -15.38
N GLU A 178 -21.33 26.93 -15.08
CA GLU A 178 -22.17 26.31 -14.02
C GLU A 178 -23.63 25.93 -14.44
N LYS A 179 -23.87 24.60 -14.56
CA LYS A 179 -25.02 23.80 -14.03
C LYS A 179 -26.45 23.99 -14.60
N PRO A 180 -27.45 23.15 -14.23
CA PRO A 180 -27.47 21.67 -14.12
C PRO A 180 -28.74 21.03 -14.76
N ALA A 181 -28.91 19.69 -14.72
CA ALA A 181 -30.23 19.04 -14.86
C ALA A 181 -30.28 17.61 -14.24
N GLU A 182 -31.21 17.40 -13.31
CA GLU A 182 -31.76 16.10 -12.89
C GLU A 182 -33.19 15.96 -13.45
N THR A 183 -33.63 14.76 -13.87
CA THR A 183 -34.90 14.13 -13.41
C THR A 183 -35.14 12.68 -13.91
N THR A 184 -35.56 11.81 -12.97
CA THR A 184 -36.54 10.68 -13.02
C THR A 184 -36.67 9.69 -14.20
N GLU A 185 -36.70 8.39 -13.86
CA GLU A 185 -37.81 7.39 -14.00
C GLU A 185 -37.26 6.02 -13.50
N GLU A 186 -37.72 5.35 -12.44
CA GLU A 186 -39.05 4.74 -12.14
C GLU A 186 -39.60 3.78 -13.22
N VAL A 187 -39.27 2.48 -13.13
CA VAL A 187 -40.11 1.37 -13.65
C VAL A 187 -40.09 0.18 -12.68
N LYS A 188 -41.26 -0.42 -12.46
CA LYS A 188 -41.53 -1.62 -11.63
C LYS A 188 -41.14 -2.93 -12.34
N GLU A 189 -40.73 -3.94 -11.57
CA GLU A 189 -41.55 -5.16 -11.33
C GLU A 189 -41.08 -5.90 -10.06
#